data_AF-A0A3D4JCI4-F1
#
_entry.id   AF-A0A3D4JCI4-F1
#
_cell.length_a   1.000
_cell.length_b   1.000
_cell.length_c   1.000
_cell.angle_alpha   90.00
_cell.angle_beta   90.00
_cell.angle_gamma   90.00
#
_symmetry.space_group_name_H-M   'P 1'
#
loop_
_entity.id
_entity.type
_entity.pdbx_description
1 polymer ?
#
loop_
_entity_poly.entity_id
_entity_poly.type
_entity_poly.pdbx_seq_one_letter_code
_entity_poly.pdbx_strand_id
1 'polypeptide(L)'
;MGWTATKAVKEVTDDIVTINGKTYKSALAAWEEIGITSFTTYQGRKANGYALEVCLGLLPIPKQQKYEINGRSYATLEEVAKSFNLTVAQINSRLQTMSLEEAIIYTPQNNGQYNMARFDGDPKLAKTIGIFYFVKIEVNNGILHKIGITLHSLEKRFKTQNIKVIIQFKGEMKKLYILEQRILKEFRDNHYRADEEFDGRTETFLFLENEEKEVVKLIKNEMTKIENN
;
A
#
# COMPACT_ATOMS: atom_id res chain seq x y z
N MET A 1 -52.88 -17.58 -39.49
CA MET A 1 -52.79 -19.00 -39.08
C MET A 1 -51.34 -19.44 -39.23
N GLY A 2 -50.78 -20.13 -38.24
CA GLY A 2 -49.43 -20.70 -38.35
C GLY A 2 -48.71 -20.86 -37.01
N TRP A 3 -49.27 -21.63 -36.09
CA TRP A 3 -48.50 -22.21 -35.00
C TRP A 3 -47.77 -23.43 -35.55
N THR A 4 -46.44 -23.40 -35.65
CA THR A 4 -45.62 -24.59 -35.96
C THR A 4 -45.05 -25.17 -34.67
N ALA A 5 -45.22 -26.49 -34.52
CA ALA A 5 -44.90 -27.31 -33.35
C ALA A 5 -43.39 -27.52 -33.09
N THR A 6 -42.55 -26.51 -33.28
CA THR A 6 -41.09 -26.58 -33.15
C THR A 6 -40.55 -25.55 -32.14
N LYS A 7 -41.20 -25.49 -30.98
CA LYS A 7 -40.67 -24.78 -29.79
C LYS A 7 -40.85 -25.58 -28.50
N ALA A 8 -40.88 -26.91 -28.61
CA ALA A 8 -41.10 -27.82 -27.48
C ALA A 8 -39.96 -28.84 -27.33
N VAL A 9 -38.69 -28.42 -27.39
CA VAL A 9 -37.56 -29.24 -26.88
C VAL A 9 -36.44 -28.31 -26.43
N LYS A 10 -35.92 -28.54 -25.22
CA LYS A 10 -34.92 -27.77 -24.44
C LYS A 10 -35.48 -26.79 -23.40
N GLU A 11 -36.42 -27.25 -22.57
CA GLU A 11 -36.29 -26.86 -21.16
C GLU A 11 -35.11 -27.66 -20.61
N VAL A 12 -34.09 -26.95 -20.13
CA VAL A 12 -33.05 -27.56 -19.28
C VAL A 12 -33.81 -28.03 -18.05
N THR A 13 -33.98 -29.34 -17.88
CA THR A 13 -34.56 -29.90 -16.68
C THR A 13 -33.76 -29.39 -15.50
N ASP A 14 -34.39 -28.60 -14.62
CA ASP A 14 -33.81 -28.31 -13.32
C ASP A 14 -33.36 -29.64 -12.71
N ASP A 15 -32.10 -29.73 -12.30
CA ASP A 15 -31.55 -30.97 -11.75
C ASP A 15 -32.43 -31.41 -10.56
N ILE A 16 -33.00 -32.60 -10.66
CA ILE A 16 -33.76 -33.22 -9.59
C ILE A 16 -32.80 -33.44 -8.42
N VAL A 17 -33.20 -33.00 -7.22
CA VAL A 17 -32.36 -33.10 -6.01
C VAL A 17 -33.03 -33.97 -4.95
N THR A 18 -32.24 -34.74 -4.23
CA THR A 18 -32.71 -35.55 -3.09
C THR A 18 -32.07 -35.05 -1.82
N ILE A 19 -32.88 -34.66 -0.83
CA ILE A 19 -32.42 -34.17 0.48
C ILE A 19 -33.17 -34.94 1.58
N ASN A 20 -32.44 -35.56 2.50
CA ASN A 20 -32.97 -36.38 3.60
C ASN A 20 -33.99 -37.45 3.14
N GLY A 21 -33.75 -38.09 1.99
CA GLY A 21 -34.62 -39.13 1.44
C GLY A 21 -35.88 -38.64 0.71
N LYS A 22 -36.07 -37.32 0.60
CA LYS A 22 -37.16 -36.71 -0.19
C LYS A 22 -36.61 -36.10 -1.48
N THR A 23 -37.29 -36.37 -2.60
CA THR A 23 -36.91 -35.88 -3.93
C THR A 23 -37.70 -34.63 -4.31
N TYR A 24 -37.02 -33.63 -4.86
CA TYR A 24 -37.58 -32.36 -5.31
C TYR A 24 -37.28 -32.14 -6.79
N LYS A 25 -38.22 -31.50 -7.48
CA LYS A 25 -38.10 -31.17 -8.91
C LYS A 25 -36.94 -30.21 -9.22
N SER A 26 -36.44 -29.47 -8.22
CA SER A 26 -35.30 -28.58 -8.35
C SER A 26 -34.73 -28.19 -6.99
N ALA A 27 -33.50 -27.67 -6.97
CA ALA A 27 -32.90 -27.06 -5.79
C ALA A 27 -33.71 -25.86 -5.25
N LEU A 28 -34.46 -25.16 -6.12
CA LEU A 28 -35.33 -24.06 -5.73
C LEU A 28 -36.59 -24.59 -5.03
N ALA A 29 -37.21 -25.63 -5.57
CA ALA A 29 -38.36 -26.28 -4.94
C ALA A 29 -38.00 -26.86 -3.56
N ALA A 30 -36.78 -27.40 -3.41
CA ALA A 30 -36.26 -27.80 -2.10
C ALA A 30 -36.12 -26.61 -1.15
N TRP A 31 -35.63 -25.45 -1.62
CA TRP A 31 -35.51 -24.26 -0.78
C TRP A 31 -36.88 -23.69 -0.35
N GLU A 32 -37.85 -23.63 -1.26
CA GLU A 32 -39.21 -23.17 -0.95
C GLU A 32 -39.88 -24.02 0.13
N GLU A 33 -39.59 -25.33 0.17
CA GLU A 33 -40.23 -26.25 1.11
C GLU A 33 -39.48 -26.40 2.44
N ILE A 34 -38.16 -26.57 2.42
CA ILE A 34 -37.36 -26.93 3.60
C ILE A 34 -36.22 -25.95 3.90
N GLY A 35 -36.09 -24.87 3.14
CA GLY A 35 -35.07 -23.85 3.37
C GLY A 35 -35.34 -23.05 4.64
N ILE A 36 -34.31 -22.87 5.47
CA ILE A 36 -34.37 -22.02 6.68
C ILE A 36 -33.60 -20.69 6.49
N THR A 37 -33.06 -20.46 5.30
CA THR A 37 -32.33 -19.25 4.91
C THR A 37 -33.23 -18.28 4.15
N SER A 38 -32.90 -16.99 4.18
CA SER A 38 -33.53 -16.04 3.24
C SER A 38 -33.16 -16.37 1.79
N PHE A 39 -34.02 -16.00 0.84
CA PHE A 39 -33.77 -16.24 -0.58
C PHE A 39 -32.43 -15.65 -1.04
N THR A 40 -32.11 -14.44 -0.58
CA THR A 40 -30.82 -13.77 -0.82
C THR A 40 -29.65 -14.57 -0.27
N THR A 41 -29.79 -15.14 0.93
CA THR A 41 -28.76 -15.98 1.55
C THR A 41 -28.58 -17.30 0.79
N TYR A 42 -29.68 -17.95 0.39
CA TYR A 42 -29.66 -19.15 -0.42
C TYR A 42 -28.96 -18.93 -1.76
N GLN A 43 -29.36 -17.90 -2.51
CA GLN A 43 -28.75 -17.54 -3.79
C GLN A 43 -27.28 -17.20 -3.63
N GLY A 44 -26.93 -16.42 -2.61
CA GLY A 44 -25.54 -16.09 -2.30
C GLY A 44 -24.71 -17.33 -1.98
N ARG A 45 -25.23 -18.29 -1.21
CA ARG A 45 -24.52 -19.54 -0.89
C ARG A 45 -24.37 -20.43 -2.13
N LYS A 46 -25.41 -20.54 -2.95
CA LYS A 46 -25.39 -21.30 -4.20
C LYS A 46 -24.38 -20.72 -5.20
N ALA A 47 -24.33 -19.39 -5.34
CA ALA A 47 -23.36 -18.70 -6.18
C ALA A 47 -21.91 -18.90 -5.70
N ASN A 48 -21.71 -19.06 -4.39
CA ASN A 48 -20.41 -19.40 -3.80
C ASN A 48 -20.06 -20.90 -3.85
N GLY A 49 -20.88 -21.72 -4.52
CA GLY A 49 -20.61 -23.15 -4.73
C GLY A 49 -20.74 -24.03 -3.49
N TYR A 50 -21.45 -23.58 -2.45
CA TYR A 50 -21.68 -24.41 -1.27
C TYR A 50 -22.61 -25.60 -1.58
N ALA A 51 -22.46 -26.68 -0.81
CA ALA A 51 -23.39 -27.82 -0.84
C ALA A 51 -24.84 -27.38 -0.63
N LEU A 52 -25.79 -28.09 -1.23
CA LEU A 52 -27.21 -27.70 -1.21
C LEU A 52 -27.74 -27.62 0.21
N GLU A 53 -27.39 -28.56 1.08
CA GLU A 53 -27.78 -28.58 2.50
C GLU A 53 -27.26 -27.36 3.27
N VAL A 54 -26.08 -26.84 2.91
CA VAL A 54 -25.55 -25.58 3.46
C VAL A 54 -26.32 -24.38 2.88
N CYS A 55 -26.67 -24.41 1.60
CA CYS A 55 -27.47 -23.36 0.95
C CYS A 55 -28.88 -23.26 1.58
N LEU A 56 -29.49 -24.41 1.88
CA LEU A 56 -30.78 -24.53 2.57
C LEU A 56 -30.70 -24.11 4.05
N GLY A 57 -29.50 -24.06 4.62
CA GLY A 57 -29.26 -23.73 6.04
C GLY A 57 -29.37 -24.93 6.98
N LEU A 58 -29.52 -26.14 6.45
CA LEU A 58 -29.60 -27.37 7.23
C LEU A 58 -28.24 -27.77 7.82
N LEU A 59 -27.15 -27.31 7.20
CA LEU A 59 -25.79 -27.45 7.71
C LEU A 59 -25.14 -26.08 7.92
N PRO A 60 -24.27 -25.93 8.93
CA PRO A 60 -23.50 -24.70 9.13
C PRO A 60 -22.55 -24.47 7.95
N ILE A 61 -22.22 -23.20 7.69
CA ILE A 61 -21.18 -22.84 6.70
C ILE A 61 -19.85 -23.41 7.20
N PRO A 62 -19.08 -24.15 6.36
CA PRO A 62 -17.75 -24.60 6.73
C PRO A 62 -16.89 -23.39 7.16
N LYS A 63 -16.22 -23.48 8.31
CA LYS A 63 -15.27 -22.45 8.73
C LYS A 63 -14.19 -22.35 7.65
N GLN A 64 -14.14 -21.22 6.94
CA GLN A 64 -13.03 -20.96 6.03
C GLN A 64 -11.76 -20.86 6.91
N GLN A 65 -10.86 -21.82 6.81
CA GLN A 65 -9.48 -21.63 7.28
C GLN A 65 -8.93 -20.48 6.48
N LYS A 66 -8.57 -19.38 7.14
CA LYS A 66 -8.46 -18.15 6.38
C LYS A 66 -7.23 -17.30 6.46
N TYR A 67 -6.10 -17.68 7.01
CA TYR A 67 -4.76 -17.26 6.57
C TYR A 67 -3.81 -18.16 7.32
N GLU A 68 -2.93 -18.89 6.65
CA GLU A 68 -1.95 -19.74 7.33
C GLU A 68 -0.57 -19.10 7.21
N ILE A 69 0.02 -18.74 8.34
CA ILE A 69 1.32 -18.07 8.39
C ILE A 69 2.15 -18.76 9.46
N ASN A 70 3.30 -19.33 9.08
CA ASN A 70 4.23 -20.02 9.99
C ASN A 70 3.55 -21.10 10.85
N GLY A 71 2.65 -21.89 10.26
CA GLY A 71 1.91 -22.95 10.96
C GLY A 71 0.86 -22.46 11.96
N ARG A 72 0.52 -21.16 11.95
CA ARG A 72 -0.62 -20.60 12.67
C ARG A 72 -1.72 -20.22 11.70
N SER A 73 -2.95 -20.63 12.01
CA SER A 73 -4.14 -20.25 11.26
C SER A 73 -4.83 -19.04 11.89
N TYR A 74 -5.18 -18.07 11.06
CA TYR A 74 -5.98 -16.90 11.42
C TYR A 74 -7.33 -16.97 10.70
N ALA A 75 -8.39 -16.51 11.37
CA ALA A 75 -9.73 -16.48 10.78
C ALA A 75 -9.95 -15.24 9.90
N THR A 76 -9.23 -14.16 10.19
CA THR A 76 -9.41 -12.84 9.56
C THR A 76 -8.09 -12.12 9.35
N LEU A 77 -8.10 -11.12 8.45
CA LEU A 77 -6.92 -10.30 8.19
C LEU A 77 -6.65 -9.35 9.37
N GLU A 78 -7.67 -9.00 10.13
CA GLU A 78 -7.60 -8.24 11.38
C GLU A 78 -6.76 -8.97 12.43
N GLU A 79 -6.95 -10.29 12.56
CA GLU A 79 -6.16 -11.12 13.48
C GLU A 79 -4.70 -11.21 13.03
N VAL A 80 -4.46 -11.35 11.72
CA VAL A 80 -3.11 -11.27 11.14
C VAL A 80 -2.48 -9.91 11.47
N ALA A 81 -3.19 -8.81 11.17
CA ALA A 81 -2.72 -7.45 11.41
C ALA A 81 -2.32 -7.23 12.88
N LYS A 82 -3.17 -7.67 13.82
CA LYS A 82 -2.90 -7.59 15.25
C LYS A 82 -1.69 -8.43 15.67
N SER A 83 -1.55 -9.65 15.13
CA SER A 83 -0.43 -10.54 15.46
C SER A 83 0.93 -10.02 14.99
N PHE A 84 0.94 -9.24 13.91
CA PHE A 84 2.17 -8.68 13.31
C PHE A 84 2.34 -7.17 13.56
N ASN A 85 1.50 -6.57 14.42
CA ASN A 85 1.50 -5.14 14.76
C ASN A 85 1.42 -4.22 13.52
N LEU A 86 0.53 -4.57 12.59
CA LEU A 86 0.22 -3.84 11.37
C LEU A 86 -1.25 -3.40 11.40
N THR A 87 -1.61 -2.48 10.51
CA THR A 87 -3.02 -2.18 10.22
C THR A 87 -3.51 -3.03 9.05
N VAL A 88 -4.82 -3.32 9.02
CA VAL A 88 -5.45 -4.02 7.88
C VAL A 88 -5.23 -3.24 6.58
N ALA A 89 -5.27 -1.90 6.63
CA ALA A 89 -4.99 -1.04 5.49
C ALA A 89 -3.55 -1.22 4.95
N GLN A 90 -2.56 -1.33 5.84
CA GLN A 90 -1.16 -1.58 5.43
C GLN A 90 -1.03 -2.94 4.74
N ILE A 91 -1.66 -3.98 5.27
CA ILE A 91 -1.62 -5.32 4.66
C ILE A 91 -2.34 -5.29 3.31
N ASN A 92 -3.55 -4.72 3.22
CA ASN A 92 -4.31 -4.64 1.97
C ASN A 92 -3.57 -3.87 0.87
N SER A 93 -2.90 -2.78 1.22
CA SER A 93 -2.08 -2.02 0.26
C SER A 93 -0.91 -2.87 -0.26
N ARG A 94 -0.25 -3.63 0.61
CA ARG A 94 0.87 -4.52 0.23
C ARG A 94 0.39 -5.68 -0.63
N LEU A 95 -0.74 -6.29 -0.29
CA LEU A 95 -1.35 -7.40 -1.02
C LEU A 95 -1.71 -7.06 -2.47
N GLN A 96 -1.72 -5.79 -2.88
CA GLN A 96 -1.86 -5.40 -4.28
C GLN A 96 -0.67 -5.83 -5.14
N THR A 97 0.51 -5.99 -4.54
CA THR A 97 1.77 -6.21 -5.27
C THR A 97 2.65 -7.33 -4.70
N MET A 98 2.28 -7.95 -3.58
CA MET A 98 3.08 -9.01 -2.93
C MET A 98 2.19 -10.04 -2.23
N SER A 99 2.77 -11.21 -1.91
CA SER A 99 2.09 -12.27 -1.15
C SER A 99 1.81 -11.84 0.30
N LEU A 100 0.99 -12.61 1.03
CA LEU A 100 0.68 -12.30 2.43
C LEU A 100 1.92 -12.42 3.32
N GLU A 101 2.71 -13.46 3.10
CA GLU A 101 3.97 -13.71 3.80
C GLU A 101 4.97 -12.59 3.56
N GLU A 102 5.07 -12.10 2.32
CA GLU A 102 5.87 -10.92 2.00
C GLU A 102 5.27 -9.67 2.64
N ALA A 103 3.95 -9.49 2.59
CA ALA A 103 3.26 -8.31 3.10
C ALA A 103 3.46 -8.12 4.60
N ILE A 104 3.49 -9.18 5.39
CA ILE A 104 3.68 -9.10 6.85
C ILE A 104 5.14 -8.85 7.25
N ILE A 105 6.12 -9.33 6.46
CA ILE A 105 7.55 -9.09 6.71
C ILE A 105 8.07 -7.84 6.01
N TYR A 106 7.30 -7.29 5.08
CA TYR A 106 7.67 -6.12 4.29
C TYR A 106 7.95 -4.94 5.21
N THR A 107 9.22 -4.57 5.25
CA THR A 107 9.66 -3.29 5.76
C THR A 107 9.86 -2.40 4.54
N PRO A 108 9.07 -1.30 4.38
CA PRO A 108 9.35 -0.36 3.31
C PRO A 108 10.80 0.08 3.43
N GLN A 109 11.57 -0.10 2.35
CA GLN A 109 12.88 0.51 2.24
C GLN A 109 12.67 2.00 2.53
N ASN A 110 13.43 2.51 3.50
CA ASN A 110 13.26 3.78 4.21
C ASN A 110 13.22 5.03 3.29
N ASN A 111 12.26 5.14 2.38
CA ASN A 111 12.02 6.31 1.56
C ASN A 111 11.05 7.21 2.34
N GLY A 112 11.59 8.02 3.26
CA GLY A 112 10.85 9.08 3.95
C GLY A 112 10.53 8.85 5.44
N GLN A 113 11.41 8.18 6.21
CA GLN A 113 11.12 7.82 7.61
C GLN A 113 11.91 8.62 8.68
N TYR A 114 12.52 9.75 8.33
CA TYR A 114 13.15 10.61 9.34
C TYR A 114 12.12 11.60 9.86
N ASN A 115 11.88 11.54 11.17
CA ASN A 115 11.08 12.51 11.89
C ASN A 115 11.69 12.74 13.27
N MET A 116 11.25 13.80 13.94
CA MET A 116 11.85 14.16 15.22
C MET A 116 11.65 13.08 16.30
N ALA A 117 10.44 12.52 16.38
CA ALA A 117 10.13 11.45 17.34
C ALA A 117 11.05 10.23 17.19
N ARG A 118 11.44 9.87 15.95
CA ARG A 118 12.37 8.77 15.68
C ARG A 118 13.78 9.08 16.19
N PHE A 119 14.28 10.28 15.97
CA PHE A 119 15.61 10.65 16.47
C PHE A 119 15.64 10.79 18.00
N ASP A 120 14.53 11.21 18.60
CA ASP A 120 14.42 11.28 20.06
C ASP A 120 14.30 9.87 20.67
N GLY A 121 13.61 8.95 20.00
CA GLY A 121 13.53 7.53 20.39
C GLY A 121 14.78 6.70 20.06
N ASP A 122 15.62 7.15 19.12
CA ASP A 122 16.87 6.49 18.73
C ASP A 122 18.04 7.49 18.65
N PRO A 123 18.70 7.76 19.80
CA PRO A 123 19.86 8.67 19.87
C PRO A 123 21.06 8.20 19.03
N LYS A 124 21.16 6.89 18.77
CA LYS A 124 22.25 6.33 17.95
C LYS A 124 22.04 6.71 16.49
N LEU A 125 20.82 6.59 15.99
CA LEU A 125 20.44 7.06 14.66
C LEU A 125 20.65 8.58 14.54
N ALA A 126 20.26 9.35 15.57
CA ALA A 126 20.42 10.81 15.57
C ALA A 126 21.87 11.26 15.34
N LYS A 127 22.84 10.56 15.95
CA LYS A 127 24.28 10.82 15.84
C LYS A 127 24.97 10.11 14.67
N THR A 128 24.25 9.27 13.93
CA THR A 128 24.84 8.59 12.78
C THR A 128 25.20 9.63 11.72
N ILE A 129 26.36 9.46 11.08
CA ILE A 129 26.79 10.35 10.01
C ILE A 129 26.08 9.97 8.72
N GLY A 130 25.26 10.90 8.23
CA GLY A 130 24.59 10.81 6.93
C GLY A 130 25.16 11.79 5.93
N ILE A 131 24.47 11.87 4.79
CA ILE A 131 24.75 12.78 3.69
C ILE A 131 23.51 13.65 3.49
N PHE A 132 23.72 14.96 3.48
CA PHE A 132 22.75 15.92 2.96
C PHE A 132 23.07 16.19 1.50
N TYR A 133 22.03 16.35 0.67
CA TYR A 133 22.18 16.65 -0.74
C TYR A 133 21.18 17.70 -1.22
N PHE A 134 21.64 18.50 -2.17
CA PHE A 134 20.82 19.37 -3.01
C PHE A 134 21.22 19.09 -4.47
N VAL A 135 20.29 18.56 -5.26
CA VAL A 135 20.55 18.07 -6.61
C VAL A 135 19.54 18.63 -7.61
N LYS A 136 19.96 18.74 -8.88
CA LYS A 136 19.05 18.86 -10.02
C LYS A 136 18.74 17.47 -10.56
N ILE A 137 17.48 17.23 -10.90
CA ILE A 137 16.99 16.00 -11.51
C ILE A 137 16.43 16.40 -12.87
N GLU A 138 16.96 15.80 -13.94
CA GLU A 138 16.40 15.97 -15.27
C GLU A 138 15.15 15.09 -15.42
N VAL A 139 14.04 15.70 -15.82
CA VAL A 139 12.78 15.03 -16.15
C VAL A 139 12.35 15.43 -17.55
N ASN A 140 11.45 14.67 -18.17
CA ASN A 140 11.04 14.88 -19.57
C ASN A 140 10.61 16.33 -19.88
N ASN A 141 10.03 17.03 -18.90
CA ASN A 141 9.49 18.38 -19.07
C ASN A 141 10.32 19.47 -18.35
N GLY A 142 11.59 19.21 -18.03
CA GLY A 142 12.49 20.23 -17.51
C GLY A 142 13.40 19.75 -16.38
N ILE A 143 13.72 20.65 -15.47
CA ILE A 143 14.63 20.39 -14.35
C ILE A 143 13.86 20.58 -13.05
N LEU A 144 13.91 19.57 -12.20
CA LEU A 144 13.45 19.67 -10.82
C LEU A 144 14.64 19.76 -9.88
N HIS A 145 14.42 20.37 -8.72
CA HIS A 145 15.40 20.36 -7.65
C HIS A 145 14.94 19.47 -6.53
N LYS A 146 15.84 18.67 -5.97
CA LYS A 146 15.54 17.82 -4.82
C LYS A 146 16.52 18.05 -3.69
N ILE A 147 15.98 18.17 -2.48
CA ILE A 147 16.74 18.29 -1.25
C ILE A 147 16.43 17.10 -0.38
N GLY A 148 17.43 16.52 0.26
CA GLY A 148 17.15 15.52 1.26
C GLY A 148 18.38 14.99 1.99
N ILE A 149 18.13 13.99 2.82
CA ILE A 149 19.15 13.29 3.60
C ILE A 149 19.16 11.79 3.34
N THR A 150 20.32 11.15 3.48
CA THR A 150 20.48 9.72 3.23
C THR A 150 21.65 9.12 4.01
N LEU A 151 21.54 7.86 4.39
CA LEU A 151 22.64 7.04 4.93
C LEU A 151 23.42 6.31 3.82
N HIS A 152 22.95 6.36 2.59
CA HIS A 152 23.54 5.72 1.43
C HIS A 152 24.18 6.75 0.51
N SER A 153 25.15 6.31 -0.30
CA SER A 153 25.74 7.17 -1.32
C SER A 153 24.69 7.65 -2.33
N LEU A 154 24.94 8.80 -2.97
CA LEU A 154 24.01 9.38 -3.93
C LEU A 154 23.82 8.49 -5.15
N GLU A 155 24.87 7.79 -5.60
CA GLU A 155 24.79 6.82 -6.69
C GLU A 155 23.83 5.68 -6.34
N LYS A 156 23.84 5.22 -5.08
CA LYS A 156 22.91 4.19 -4.61
C LYS A 156 21.48 4.73 -4.47
N ARG A 157 21.32 5.99 -4.09
CA ARG A 157 20.02 6.65 -3.91
C ARG A 157 19.34 6.96 -5.25
N PHE A 158 20.11 7.39 -6.25
CA PHE A 158 19.64 7.92 -7.53
C PHE A 158 19.98 7.03 -8.73
N LYS A 159 20.08 5.70 -8.53
CA LYS A 159 20.55 4.74 -9.54
C LYS A 159 19.92 4.88 -10.94
N THR A 160 18.66 5.29 -11.00
CA THR A 160 17.85 5.36 -12.23
C THR A 160 17.63 6.78 -12.74
N GLN A 161 18.18 7.79 -12.06
CA GLN A 161 17.91 9.20 -12.35
C GLN A 161 19.19 9.90 -12.80
N ASN A 162 19.10 10.74 -13.83
CA ASN A 162 20.19 11.63 -14.19
C ASN A 162 20.19 12.83 -13.24
N ILE A 163 21.20 12.91 -12.37
CA ILE A 163 21.32 13.94 -11.36
C ILE A 163 22.56 14.80 -11.55
N LYS A 164 22.42 16.10 -11.26
CA LYS A 164 23.55 17.02 -11.10
C LYS A 164 23.60 17.52 -9.66
N VAL A 165 24.67 17.18 -8.96
CA VAL A 165 24.88 17.61 -7.56
C VAL A 165 25.19 19.11 -7.53
N ILE A 166 24.41 19.87 -6.77
CA ILE A 166 24.67 21.29 -6.48
C ILE A 166 25.48 21.41 -5.20
N ILE A 167 24.99 20.79 -4.11
CA ILE A 167 25.67 20.71 -2.81
C ILE A 167 25.55 19.30 -2.26
N GLN A 168 26.62 18.81 -1.64
CA GLN A 168 26.59 17.64 -0.77
C GLN A 168 27.56 17.84 0.40
N PHE A 169 27.19 17.38 1.58
CA PHE A 169 28.09 17.32 2.74
C PHE A 169 27.62 16.28 3.74
N LYS A 170 28.51 15.92 4.68
CA LYS A 170 28.24 14.94 5.73
C LYS A 170 27.94 15.61 7.05
N GLY A 171 27.09 15.00 7.86
CA GLY A 171 26.77 15.47 9.20
C GLY A 171 25.91 14.49 9.98
N GLU A 172 25.67 14.77 11.26
CA GLU A 172 24.76 13.97 12.09
C GLU A 172 23.33 14.02 11.54
N MET A 173 22.69 12.86 11.39
CA MET A 173 21.35 12.75 10.79
C MET A 173 20.32 13.71 11.38
N LYS A 174 20.32 13.91 12.72
CA LYS A 174 19.39 14.85 13.36
C LYS A 174 19.66 16.30 12.95
N LYS A 175 20.92 16.72 12.88
CA LYS A 175 21.30 18.08 12.42
C LYS A 175 20.93 18.28 10.95
N LEU A 176 21.21 17.28 10.10
CA LEU A 176 20.86 17.32 8.67
C LEU A 176 19.34 17.40 8.45
N TYR A 177 18.56 16.63 9.22
CA TYR A 177 17.10 16.66 9.17
C TYR A 177 16.54 18.03 9.57
N ILE A 178 17.06 18.66 10.63
CA ILE A 178 16.64 20.00 11.05
C ILE A 178 16.86 21.02 9.92
N LEU A 179 18.01 20.94 9.23
CA LEU A 179 18.30 21.79 8.08
C LEU A 179 17.31 21.55 6.93
N GLU A 180 17.10 20.29 6.56
CA GLU A 180 16.12 19.91 5.54
C GLU A 180 14.74 20.52 5.85
N GLN A 181 14.20 20.26 7.04
CA GLN A 181 12.89 20.77 7.46
C GLN A 181 12.81 22.31 7.45
N ARG A 182 13.90 22.99 7.79
CA ARG A 182 13.98 24.45 7.68
C ARG A 182 13.85 24.91 6.24
N ILE A 183 14.56 24.28 5.30
CA ILE A 183 14.49 24.62 3.88
C ILE A 183 13.09 24.34 3.32
N LEU A 184 12.52 23.17 3.63
CA LEU A 184 11.14 22.83 3.22
C LEU A 184 10.12 23.86 3.71
N LYS A 185 10.34 24.42 4.91
CA LYS A 185 9.48 25.45 5.49
C LYS A 185 9.68 26.82 4.82
N GLU A 186 10.94 27.21 4.59
CA GLU A 186 11.30 28.53 4.06
C GLU A 186 10.92 28.67 2.57
N PHE A 187 11.08 27.60 1.80
CA PHE A 187 10.80 27.57 0.35
C PHE A 187 9.51 26.81 0.02
N ARG A 188 8.55 26.81 0.95
CA ARG A 188 7.33 25.98 0.84
C ARG A 188 6.52 26.28 -0.43
N ASP A 189 6.55 27.53 -0.89
CA ASP A 189 5.77 28.01 -2.03
C ASP A 189 6.37 27.56 -3.37
N ASN A 190 7.65 27.16 -3.37
CA ASN A 190 8.36 26.64 -4.54
C ASN A 190 8.21 25.11 -4.71
N HIS A 191 7.47 24.43 -3.84
CA HIS A 191 7.28 22.99 -3.93
C HIS A 191 6.61 22.61 -5.25
N TYR A 192 7.19 21.61 -5.92
CA TYR A 192 6.61 21.02 -7.10
C TYR A 192 5.47 20.08 -6.70
N ARG A 193 4.24 20.43 -7.07
CA ARG A 193 3.04 19.61 -6.85
C ARG A 193 2.49 19.18 -8.20
N ALA A 194 3.06 18.13 -8.79
CA ALA A 194 2.44 17.45 -9.91
C ALA A 194 1.43 16.40 -9.44
N ASP A 195 0.43 16.15 -10.28
CA ASP A 195 -0.58 15.11 -10.07
C ASP A 195 0.01 13.69 -10.17
N GLU A 196 1.15 13.50 -10.83
CA GLU A 196 1.80 12.19 -11.02
C GLU A 196 2.65 11.74 -9.83
N GLU A 197 2.66 10.42 -9.56
CA GLU A 197 3.29 9.72 -8.42
C GLU A 197 4.82 9.80 -8.40
N PHE A 198 5.38 11.01 -8.29
CA PHE A 198 6.82 11.19 -8.11
C PHE A 198 7.20 10.93 -6.64
N ASP A 199 8.00 9.89 -6.37
CA ASP A 199 8.47 9.58 -5.01
C ASP A 199 9.26 10.76 -4.41
N GLY A 200 8.86 11.20 -3.21
CA GLY A 200 9.46 12.35 -2.53
C GLY A 200 8.91 13.73 -2.93
N ARG A 201 7.61 13.83 -3.28
CA ARG A 201 6.92 15.11 -3.61
C ARG A 201 7.17 16.25 -2.62
N THR A 202 7.31 15.94 -1.33
CA THR A 202 7.51 16.94 -0.27
C THR A 202 8.91 17.55 -0.25
N GLU A 203 9.83 17.01 -1.04
CA GLU A 203 11.25 17.35 -1.06
C GLU A 203 11.70 17.87 -2.43
N THR A 204 10.75 18.10 -3.33
CA THR A 204 11.00 18.48 -4.72
C THR A 204 10.46 19.87 -5.01
N PHE A 205 11.24 20.67 -5.72
CA PHE A 205 11.03 22.09 -5.95
C PHE A 205 11.20 22.45 -7.42
N LEU A 206 10.52 23.53 -7.81
CA LEU A 206 10.80 24.29 -9.02
C LEU A 206 11.47 25.60 -8.62
N PHE A 207 12.79 25.64 -8.66
CA PHE A 207 13.54 26.87 -8.39
C PHE A 207 13.95 27.57 -9.68
N LEU A 208 13.72 28.88 -9.70
CA LEU A 208 14.40 29.80 -10.60
C LEU A 208 15.86 29.97 -10.19
N GLU A 209 16.68 30.53 -11.07
CA GLU A 209 18.12 30.67 -10.84
C GLU A 209 18.45 31.53 -9.60
N ASN A 210 17.66 32.56 -9.32
CA ASN A 210 17.80 33.39 -8.12
C ASN A 210 17.44 32.62 -6.84
N GLU A 211 16.37 31.85 -6.86
CA GLU A 211 15.91 31.06 -5.71
C GLU A 211 16.90 29.93 -5.39
N GLU A 212 17.45 29.27 -6.41
CA GLU A 212 18.53 28.30 -6.25
C GLU A 212 19.74 28.92 -5.53
N LYS A 213 20.13 30.15 -5.90
CA LYS A 213 21.23 30.86 -5.24
C LYS A 213 20.92 31.17 -3.77
N GLU A 214 19.67 31.50 -3.44
CA GLU A 214 19.23 31.73 -2.06
C GLU A 214 19.29 30.44 -1.23
N VAL A 215 18.80 29.32 -1.78
CA VAL A 215 18.91 28.00 -1.15
C VAL A 215 20.36 27.61 -0.93
N VAL A 216 21.23 27.78 -1.94
CA VAL A 216 22.68 27.53 -1.82
C VAL A 216 23.31 28.37 -0.71
N LYS A 217 22.96 29.67 -0.63
CA LYS A 217 23.46 30.58 0.41
C LYS A 217 23.03 30.13 1.80
N LEU A 218 21.75 29.76 1.96
CA LEU A 218 21.24 29.23 3.23
C LEU A 218 21.97 27.95 3.64
N ILE A 219 22.09 26.98 2.73
CA ILE A 219 22.76 25.70 3.01
C ILE A 219 24.21 25.94 3.44
N LYS A 220 24.96 26.79 2.72
CA LYS A 220 26.36 27.08 3.06
C LYS A 220 26.50 27.70 4.46
N ASN A 221 25.63 28.64 4.81
CA ASN A 221 25.65 29.26 6.14
C ASN A 221 25.39 28.23 7.26
N GLU A 222 24.49 27.28 7.03
CA GLU A 222 24.16 26.24 8.02
C GLU A 222 25.22 25.12 8.05
N MET A 223 25.81 24.78 6.92
CA MET A 223 26.94 23.84 6.83
C MET A 223 28.09 24.29 7.74
N THR A 224 28.47 25.58 7.67
CA THR A 224 29.51 26.15 8.55
C THR A 224 29.14 26.04 10.04
N LYS A 225 27.86 26.12 10.41
CA LYS A 225 27.43 25.95 11.81
C LYS A 225 27.48 24.49 12.26
N ILE A 226 27.22 23.55 11.35
CA ILE A 226 27.27 22.11 11.62
C ILE A 226 28.71 21.64 11.76
N GLU A 227 29.64 22.18 10.99
CA GLU A 227 31.07 21.83 11.05
C GLU A 227 31.79 22.37 12.30
N ASN A 228 31.33 23.51 12.83
CA ASN A 228 31.94 24.17 13.98
C ASN A 228 31.37 23.75 15.36
N ASN A 229 30.42 22.80 15.42
CA ASN A 229 29.77 22.30 16.64
C ASN A 229 29.75 20.76 16.69
#